data_AF-A0A5C3KA33-F1
#
_entry.id   AF-A0A5C3KA33-F1
#
_cell.length_a   1.000
_cell.length_b   1.000
_cell.length_c   1.000
_cell.angle_alpha   90.00
_cell.angle_beta   90.00
_cell.angle_gamma   90.00
#
_symmetry.space_group_name_H-M   'P 1'
#
loop_
_entity.id
_entity.type
_entity.pdbx_description
1 polymer ?
#
loop_
_entity_poly.entity_id
_entity_poly.type
_entity_poly.pdbx_seq_one_letter_code
_entity_poly.pdbx_strand_id
1 'polypeptide(L)'
;MVSLPSSSTSSSTGQLSEDFIQNSFHSYLKSSLTQAKSERLLDEDLLSSAEGDLMITGPALCLYFAALRSTTNPPSVPLPRSKDSSKTPMDLSYDNCPPAFISFLKVWAKNVPSIQGLTPEYQHDLARIICGLEPLAQPINVSINGIAADLRAVAIEISQRRSFQNRYASALQAALDSGSGSGKSPRRASFVPPPSYDTPPSPSPSHSSFMASTSGSSGRASLEIPPPVPPRNRPSSISTHLIPPPSASPSMTSFPHSPSPTILAFDSPAIEFIRETLYASLADQLELMPSLRKLLSRDPTRAYYASVAFAILDVSTRAITPEGEVEGVLGKRLALSECPPPLQPFFRELVGIGHQAKLVEEEDNENAIKLVSKGKAPPAARMERVKRMLECGVGVEREAGDNPRASVEGRAVEFSNRINGLALSLTKLKAFRDRQDQVFKVLAGVGVS
;
A
#
# COMPACT_ATOMS: atom_id res chain seq x y z
N MET A 1 11.90 43.53 -15.52
CA MET A 1 12.76 42.42 -15.09
C MET A 1 11.91 41.49 -14.24
N VAL A 2 11.40 40.42 -14.83
CA VAL A 2 10.62 39.38 -14.14
C VAL A 2 11.44 38.10 -14.29
N SER A 3 11.96 37.60 -13.17
CA SER A 3 12.77 36.40 -13.10
C SER A 3 11.87 35.16 -13.21
N LEU A 4 12.09 34.35 -14.23
CA LEU A 4 11.53 33.00 -14.38
C LEU A 4 12.31 32.02 -13.48
N PRO A 5 11.66 31.01 -12.88
CA PRO A 5 12.35 29.99 -12.09
C PRO A 5 13.05 29.00 -13.02
N SER A 6 14.35 28.84 -12.78
CA SER A 6 15.25 27.88 -13.42
C SER A 6 14.83 26.45 -13.11
N SER A 7 14.42 25.73 -14.16
CA SER A 7 14.32 24.28 -14.21
C SER A 7 15.69 23.65 -13.94
N SER A 8 15.77 22.83 -12.89
CA SER A 8 16.95 22.05 -12.53
C SER A 8 17.23 20.99 -13.60
N THR A 9 18.14 21.31 -14.50
CA THR A 9 18.72 20.39 -15.48
C THR A 9 19.70 19.41 -14.83
N SER A 10 19.44 18.12 -15.06
CA SER A 10 20.38 17.00 -15.21
C SER A 10 21.44 16.75 -14.12
N SER A 11 21.19 15.73 -13.30
CA SER A 11 22.27 14.98 -12.63
C SER A 11 23.09 14.18 -13.66
N SER A 12 24.41 14.24 -13.50
CA SER A 12 25.47 13.84 -14.42
C SER A 12 25.70 12.33 -14.63
N THR A 13 24.66 11.49 -14.63
CA THR A 13 24.82 10.01 -14.68
C THR A 13 24.08 9.30 -15.81
N GLY A 14 23.40 10.00 -16.72
CA GLY A 14 22.60 9.34 -17.79
C GLY A 14 21.40 8.53 -17.26
N GLN A 15 21.22 8.47 -15.94
CA GLN A 15 20.08 7.86 -15.27
C GLN A 15 18.84 8.74 -15.40
N LEU A 16 17.70 8.09 -15.62
CA LEU A 16 16.39 8.72 -15.62
C LEU A 16 15.98 9.04 -14.18
N SER A 17 15.26 10.14 -13.99
CA SER A 17 14.67 10.46 -12.68
C SER A 17 13.53 9.50 -12.34
N GLU A 18 13.34 9.17 -11.07
CA GLU A 18 12.22 8.34 -10.62
C GLU A 18 10.86 8.90 -11.04
N ASP A 19 10.68 10.22 -10.94
CA ASP A 19 9.44 10.90 -11.35
C ASP A 19 9.11 10.65 -12.83
N PHE A 20 10.11 10.73 -13.71
CA PHE A 20 9.94 10.46 -15.13
C PHE A 20 9.52 9.01 -15.41
N ILE A 21 10.13 8.03 -14.72
CA ILE A 21 9.76 6.62 -14.85
C ILE A 21 8.34 6.38 -14.37
N GLN A 22 7.97 6.96 -13.23
CA GLN A 22 6.62 6.83 -12.68
C GLN A 22 5.58 7.48 -13.59
N ASN A 23 5.87 8.66 -14.16
CA ASN A 23 5.02 9.31 -15.16
C ASN A 23 4.81 8.44 -16.40
N SER A 24 5.89 7.82 -16.87
CA SER A 24 5.89 6.92 -18.01
C SER A 24 5.03 5.70 -17.75
N PHE A 25 5.17 5.10 -16.56
CA PHE A 25 4.36 3.95 -16.13
C PHE A 25 2.87 4.29 -16.05
N HIS A 26 2.51 5.47 -15.51
CA HIS A 26 1.11 5.93 -15.49
C HIS A 26 0.51 6.09 -16.88
N SER A 27 1.30 6.57 -17.85
CA SER A 27 0.86 6.66 -19.23
C SER A 27 0.57 5.27 -19.81
N TYR A 28 1.43 4.29 -19.55
CA TYR A 28 1.20 2.91 -19.99
C TYR A 28 0.01 2.27 -19.29
N LEU A 29 -0.15 2.49 -17.99
CA LEU A 29 -1.25 1.95 -17.22
C LEU A 29 -2.61 2.32 -17.82
N LYS A 30 -2.77 3.57 -18.28
CA LYS A 30 -3.99 4.00 -18.98
C LYS A 30 -4.29 3.12 -20.20
N SER A 31 -3.32 2.97 -21.10
CA SER A 31 -3.47 2.14 -22.29
C SER A 31 -3.70 0.67 -21.96
N SER A 32 -3.01 0.14 -20.95
CA SER A 32 -3.13 -1.26 -20.51
C SER A 32 -4.49 -1.56 -19.88
N LEU A 33 -5.05 -0.65 -19.09
CA LEU A 33 -6.39 -0.82 -18.53
C LEU A 33 -7.47 -0.75 -19.62
N THR A 34 -7.33 0.17 -20.59
CA THR A 34 -8.21 0.22 -21.78
C THR A 34 -8.14 -1.09 -22.58
N GLN A 35 -6.94 -1.62 -22.81
CA GLN A 35 -6.75 -2.89 -23.52
C GLN A 35 -7.38 -4.06 -22.73
N ALA A 36 -7.11 -4.16 -21.44
CA ALA A 36 -7.68 -5.21 -20.59
C ALA A 36 -9.22 -5.16 -20.54
N LYS A 37 -9.81 -3.96 -20.51
CA LYS A 37 -11.25 -3.76 -20.67
C LYS A 37 -11.75 -4.28 -22.02
N SER A 38 -11.06 -3.95 -23.12
CA SER A 38 -11.44 -4.39 -24.46
C SER A 38 -11.36 -5.91 -24.64
N GLU A 39 -10.41 -6.56 -23.97
CA GLU A 39 -10.23 -8.02 -23.96
C GLU A 39 -11.14 -8.74 -22.95
N ARG A 40 -12.04 -8.01 -22.27
CA ARG A 40 -12.95 -8.53 -21.22
C ARG A 40 -12.23 -9.21 -20.05
N LEU A 41 -10.99 -8.80 -19.78
CA LEU A 41 -10.25 -9.20 -18.58
C LEU A 41 -10.69 -8.40 -17.35
N LEU A 42 -11.20 -7.18 -17.57
CA LEU A 42 -11.74 -6.28 -16.55
C LEU A 42 -13.10 -5.73 -17.02
N ASP A 43 -14.06 -5.65 -16.12
CA ASP A 43 -15.37 -5.05 -16.40
C ASP A 43 -15.47 -3.59 -15.94
N GLU A 44 -16.54 -2.90 -16.36
CA GLU A 44 -16.77 -1.49 -16.03
C GLU A 44 -17.09 -1.28 -14.54
N ASP A 45 -17.63 -2.30 -13.87
CA ASP A 45 -17.98 -2.22 -12.45
C ASP A 45 -16.71 -2.23 -11.60
N LEU A 46 -15.80 -3.17 -11.85
CA LEU A 46 -14.50 -3.33 -11.19
C LEU A 46 -13.57 -2.14 -11.43
N LEU A 47 -13.54 -1.59 -12.65
CA LEU A 47 -12.81 -0.35 -12.94
C LEU A 47 -13.38 0.87 -12.19
N SER A 48 -14.71 0.95 -12.05
CA SER A 48 -15.38 2.08 -11.41
C SER A 48 -15.30 2.05 -9.89
N SER A 49 -15.43 0.86 -9.30
CA SER A 49 -15.37 0.65 -7.86
C SER A 49 -13.93 0.66 -7.33
N ALA A 50 -12.94 0.42 -8.22
CA ALA A 50 -11.56 0.15 -7.83
C ALA A 50 -11.46 -0.96 -6.75
N GLU A 51 -12.50 -1.80 -6.67
CA GLU A 51 -12.61 -2.90 -5.73
C GLU A 51 -11.73 -4.07 -6.17
N GLY A 52 -11.51 -4.98 -5.22
CA GLY A 52 -10.57 -6.07 -5.39
C GLY A 52 -9.13 -5.57 -5.49
N ASP A 53 -8.33 -6.36 -6.18
CA ASP A 53 -6.89 -6.21 -6.21
C ASP A 53 -6.37 -5.37 -7.39
N LEU A 54 -7.20 -4.43 -7.87
CA LEU A 54 -6.92 -3.68 -9.10
C LEU A 54 -5.63 -2.84 -9.03
N MET A 55 -5.24 -2.41 -7.82
CA MET A 55 -3.98 -1.71 -7.60
C MET A 55 -2.79 -2.59 -7.95
N ILE A 56 -2.88 -3.91 -7.81
CA ILE A 56 -1.82 -4.85 -8.20
C ILE A 56 -2.07 -5.35 -9.64
N THR A 57 -3.31 -5.76 -9.95
CA THR A 57 -3.68 -6.32 -11.25
C THR A 57 -3.41 -5.36 -12.41
N GLY A 58 -3.77 -4.07 -12.28
CA GLY A 58 -3.57 -3.08 -13.34
C GLY A 58 -2.08 -2.91 -13.73
N PRO A 59 -1.19 -2.58 -12.78
CA PRO A 59 0.25 -2.56 -13.01
C PRO A 59 0.84 -3.89 -13.49
N ALA A 60 0.36 -5.03 -13.00
CA ALA A 60 0.82 -6.34 -13.46
C ALA A 60 0.48 -6.58 -14.94
N LEU A 61 -0.74 -6.23 -15.37
CA LEU A 61 -1.13 -6.26 -16.78
C LEU A 61 -0.29 -5.29 -17.63
N CYS A 62 0.03 -4.11 -17.09
CA CYS A 62 0.93 -3.16 -17.74
C CYS A 62 2.31 -3.78 -18.02
N LEU A 63 2.88 -4.46 -17.03
CA LEU A 63 4.16 -5.16 -17.16
C LEU A 63 4.09 -6.34 -18.15
N TYR A 64 2.99 -7.09 -18.13
CA TYR A 64 2.72 -8.16 -19.09
C TYR A 64 2.66 -7.64 -20.54
N PHE A 65 1.86 -6.61 -20.80
CA PHE A 65 1.78 -6.02 -22.14
C PHE A 65 3.09 -5.35 -22.58
N ALA A 66 3.86 -4.79 -21.63
CA ALA A 66 5.20 -4.30 -21.91
C ALA A 66 6.15 -5.43 -22.32
N ALA A 67 6.08 -6.60 -21.66
CA ALA A 67 6.87 -7.77 -22.02
C ALA A 67 6.56 -8.26 -23.44
N LEU A 68 5.28 -8.33 -23.82
CA LEU A 68 4.88 -8.71 -25.19
C LEU A 68 5.39 -7.74 -26.26
N ARG A 69 5.59 -6.47 -25.92
CA ARG A 69 6.08 -5.43 -26.85
C ARG A 69 7.59 -5.21 -26.82
N SER A 70 8.31 -5.82 -25.87
CA SER A 70 9.76 -5.66 -25.74
C SER A 70 10.49 -6.32 -26.92
N THR A 71 11.34 -5.58 -27.61
CA THR A 71 12.10 -6.08 -28.78
C THR A 71 13.62 -6.05 -28.60
N THR A 72 14.08 -5.72 -27.40
CA THR A 72 15.50 -5.52 -27.06
C THR A 72 16.12 -6.73 -26.35
N ASN A 73 17.45 -6.77 -26.32
CA ASN A 73 18.23 -7.79 -25.61
C ASN A 73 19.46 -7.14 -24.93
N PRO A 74 19.52 -7.04 -23.59
CA PRO A 74 18.52 -7.52 -22.61
C PRO A 74 17.17 -6.78 -22.73
N PRO A 75 16.05 -7.39 -22.29
CA PRO A 75 14.74 -6.76 -22.36
C PRO A 75 14.70 -5.40 -21.67
N SER A 76 14.09 -4.41 -22.35
CA SER A 76 13.93 -3.03 -21.89
C SER A 76 12.48 -2.60 -22.04
N VAL A 77 12.02 -1.70 -21.16
CA VAL A 77 10.64 -1.20 -21.22
C VAL A 77 10.63 0.03 -22.14
N PRO A 78 9.89 0.03 -23.26
CA PRO A 78 9.77 1.24 -24.08
C PRO A 78 9.19 2.36 -23.22
N LEU A 79 9.66 3.60 -23.38
CA LEU A 79 9.13 4.76 -22.65
C LEU A 79 8.26 5.63 -23.56
N PRO A 80 7.21 6.28 -23.04
CA PRO A 80 6.35 7.15 -23.84
C PRO A 80 7.16 8.32 -24.41
N ARG A 81 6.88 8.68 -25.67
CA ARG A 81 7.54 9.82 -26.30
C ARG A 81 7.12 11.11 -25.61
N SER A 82 8.09 11.96 -25.26
CA SER A 82 7.78 13.30 -24.76
C SER A 82 7.19 14.14 -25.90
N LYS A 83 6.13 14.91 -25.61
CA LYS A 83 5.43 15.75 -26.60
C LYS A 83 6.36 16.79 -27.26
N ASP A 84 7.45 17.16 -26.60
CA ASP A 84 8.43 18.15 -27.08
C ASP A 84 9.69 17.53 -27.71
N SER A 85 9.82 16.21 -27.78
CA SER A 85 11.06 15.60 -28.28
C SER A 85 10.89 14.99 -29.67
N SER A 86 11.52 15.61 -30.67
CA SER A 86 11.90 14.99 -31.95
C SER A 86 12.96 13.89 -31.80
N LYS A 87 13.15 13.35 -30.59
CA LYS A 87 14.19 12.38 -30.24
C LYS A 87 13.72 10.96 -30.51
N THR A 88 14.69 10.09 -30.77
CA THR A 88 14.51 8.65 -30.91
C THR A 88 13.74 8.06 -29.73
N PRO A 89 12.90 7.01 -29.95
CA PRO A 89 12.33 6.23 -28.86
C PRO A 89 13.42 5.86 -27.85
N MET A 90 13.11 6.05 -26.56
CA MET A 90 14.00 5.72 -25.47
C MET A 90 13.41 4.55 -24.71
N ASP A 91 14.24 3.59 -24.34
CA ASP A 91 13.84 2.45 -23.53
C ASP A 91 14.48 2.54 -22.14
N LEU A 92 13.76 2.08 -21.12
CA LEU A 92 14.25 1.87 -19.78
C LEU A 92 15.09 0.59 -19.74
N SER A 93 16.40 0.72 -19.57
CA SER A 93 17.38 -0.37 -19.47
C SER A 93 18.09 -0.31 -18.12
N TYR A 94 18.92 -1.31 -17.81
CA TYR A 94 19.72 -1.32 -16.57
C TYR A 94 20.66 -0.10 -16.44
N ASP A 95 21.10 0.47 -17.56
CA ASP A 95 22.08 1.55 -17.57
C ASP A 95 21.48 2.91 -17.21
N ASN A 96 20.18 3.11 -17.53
CA ASN A 96 19.48 4.36 -17.28
C ASN A 96 18.40 4.26 -16.18
N CYS A 97 18.19 3.06 -15.62
CA CYS A 97 17.21 2.81 -14.57
C CYS A 97 17.67 3.44 -13.24
N PRO A 98 16.80 4.17 -12.52
CA PRO A 98 17.11 4.62 -11.17
C PRO A 98 17.40 3.41 -10.26
N PRO A 99 18.36 3.49 -9.33
CA PRO A 99 18.77 2.36 -8.48
C PRO A 99 17.60 1.66 -7.77
N ALA A 100 16.62 2.44 -7.30
CA ALA A 100 15.44 1.93 -6.61
C ALA A 100 14.50 1.08 -7.48
N PHE A 101 14.71 1.01 -8.80
CA PHE A 101 13.90 0.20 -9.73
C PHE A 101 14.66 -0.98 -10.34
N ILE A 102 15.99 -1.07 -10.16
CA ILE A 102 16.85 -2.05 -10.83
C ILE A 102 16.45 -3.48 -10.46
N SER A 103 16.21 -3.76 -9.17
CA SER A 103 15.81 -5.10 -8.70
C SER A 103 14.52 -5.57 -9.37
N PHE A 104 13.54 -4.68 -9.49
CA PHE A 104 12.26 -4.97 -10.11
C PHE A 104 12.37 -5.16 -11.63
N LEU A 105 13.19 -4.32 -12.28
CA LEU A 105 13.46 -4.44 -13.71
C LEU A 105 14.13 -5.78 -14.04
N LYS A 106 15.05 -6.26 -13.19
CA LYS A 106 15.65 -7.60 -13.32
C LYS A 106 14.61 -8.72 -13.20
N VAL A 107 13.67 -8.60 -12.26
CA VAL A 107 12.59 -9.59 -12.09
C VAL A 107 11.69 -9.63 -13.32
N TRP A 108 11.27 -8.47 -13.81
CA TRP A 108 10.48 -8.37 -15.03
C TRP A 108 11.22 -8.92 -16.24
N ALA A 109 12.44 -8.45 -16.50
CA ALA A 109 13.24 -8.84 -17.67
C ALA A 109 13.53 -10.34 -17.74
N LYS A 110 13.73 -11.01 -16.59
CA LYS A 110 13.87 -12.48 -16.52
C LYS A 110 12.64 -13.21 -17.09
N ASN A 111 11.45 -12.66 -16.86
CA ASN A 111 10.20 -13.27 -17.27
C ASN A 111 9.83 -12.96 -18.74
N VAL A 112 10.42 -11.93 -19.36
CA VAL A 112 10.08 -11.51 -20.74
C VAL A 112 10.24 -12.65 -21.75
N PRO A 113 11.37 -13.39 -21.83
CA PRO A 113 11.51 -14.49 -22.79
C PRO A 113 10.48 -15.60 -22.57
N SER A 114 10.17 -15.91 -21.31
CA SER A 114 9.17 -16.92 -20.97
C SER A 114 7.77 -16.49 -21.39
N ILE A 115 7.40 -15.21 -21.20
CA ILE A 115 6.12 -14.65 -21.63
C ILE A 115 6.00 -14.69 -23.15
N GLN A 116 7.03 -14.23 -23.87
CA GLN A 116 7.03 -14.18 -25.34
C GLN A 116 7.02 -15.58 -25.97
N GLY A 117 7.56 -16.59 -25.29
CA GLY A 117 7.56 -17.98 -25.74
C GLY A 117 6.24 -18.73 -25.53
N LEU A 118 5.26 -18.16 -24.80
CA LEU A 118 3.94 -18.78 -24.62
C LEU A 118 3.14 -18.72 -25.92
N THR A 119 2.32 -19.74 -26.19
CA THR A 119 1.31 -19.68 -27.25
C THR A 119 0.22 -18.65 -26.91
N PRO A 120 -0.53 -18.12 -27.89
CA PRO A 120 -1.57 -17.13 -27.63
C PRO A 120 -2.59 -17.55 -26.56
N GLU A 121 -2.92 -18.84 -26.48
CA GLU A 121 -3.84 -19.39 -25.47
C GLU A 121 -3.26 -19.27 -24.05
N TYR A 122 -1.98 -19.65 -23.87
CA TYR A 122 -1.32 -19.54 -22.56
C TYR A 122 -0.93 -18.10 -22.20
N GLN A 123 -0.73 -17.23 -23.20
CA GLN A 123 -0.61 -15.78 -23.01
C GLN A 123 -1.91 -15.21 -22.44
N HIS A 124 -3.05 -15.59 -23.01
CA HIS A 124 -4.35 -15.19 -22.48
C HIS A 124 -4.57 -15.74 -21.06
N ASP A 125 -4.23 -17.01 -20.81
CA ASP A 125 -4.32 -17.59 -19.46
C ASP A 125 -3.43 -16.89 -18.43
N LEU A 126 -2.22 -16.47 -18.82
CA LEU A 126 -1.36 -15.66 -17.95
C LEU A 126 -2.05 -14.33 -17.58
N ALA A 127 -2.66 -13.64 -18.55
CA ALA A 127 -3.41 -12.40 -18.29
C ALA A 127 -4.62 -12.65 -17.36
N ARG A 128 -5.32 -13.78 -17.54
CA ARG A 128 -6.43 -14.21 -16.67
C ARG A 128 -5.97 -14.45 -15.24
N ILE A 129 -4.87 -15.18 -15.05
CA ILE A 129 -4.32 -15.48 -13.72
C ILE A 129 -3.83 -14.21 -13.02
N ILE A 130 -3.24 -13.25 -13.75
CA ILE A 130 -2.90 -11.92 -13.21
C ILE A 130 -4.15 -11.23 -12.64
N CYS A 131 -5.30 -11.38 -13.31
CA CYS A 131 -6.60 -10.88 -12.88
C CYS A 131 -7.30 -11.74 -11.80
N GLY A 132 -6.70 -12.83 -11.33
CA GLY A 132 -7.31 -13.76 -10.39
C GLY A 132 -8.41 -14.63 -11.00
N LEU A 133 -8.40 -14.81 -12.32
CA LEU A 133 -9.34 -15.67 -13.06
C LEU A 133 -8.70 -17.04 -13.35
N GLU A 134 -9.52 -18.08 -13.45
CA GLU A 134 -9.06 -19.42 -13.80
C GLU A 134 -8.57 -19.51 -15.26
N PRO A 135 -7.51 -20.29 -15.53
CA PRO A 135 -7.06 -20.55 -16.90
C PRO A 135 -8.10 -21.35 -17.70
N LEU A 136 -8.11 -21.16 -19.01
CA LEU A 136 -9.05 -21.83 -19.93
C LEU A 136 -8.38 -22.93 -20.76
N ALA A 137 -7.09 -22.80 -21.07
CA ALA A 137 -6.40 -23.73 -21.93
C ALA A 137 -6.20 -25.09 -21.26
N GLN A 138 -6.18 -26.14 -22.08
CA GLN A 138 -5.92 -27.51 -21.66
C GLN A 138 -4.78 -28.10 -22.52
N PRO A 139 -3.76 -28.73 -21.90
CA PRO A 139 -3.57 -28.93 -20.46
C PRO A 139 -3.19 -27.63 -19.72
N ILE A 140 -3.49 -27.54 -18.42
CA ILE A 140 -3.08 -26.37 -17.61
C ILE A 140 -1.55 -26.28 -17.54
N ASN A 141 -0.99 -25.17 -18.01
CA ASN A 141 0.43 -24.90 -17.87
C ASN A 141 0.73 -24.28 -16.51
N VAL A 142 1.15 -25.10 -15.54
CA VAL A 142 1.43 -24.65 -14.16
C VAL A 142 2.54 -23.59 -14.05
N SER A 143 3.44 -23.46 -15.04
CA SER A 143 4.56 -22.52 -14.97
C SER A 143 4.12 -21.06 -15.04
N ILE A 144 2.94 -20.79 -15.63
CA ILE A 144 2.42 -19.42 -15.78
C ILE A 144 2.06 -18.79 -14.42
N ASN A 145 1.77 -19.60 -13.39
CA ASN A 145 1.53 -19.10 -12.03
C ASN A 145 2.77 -18.43 -11.44
N GLY A 146 3.96 -18.99 -11.68
CA GLY A 146 5.22 -18.38 -11.26
C GLY A 146 5.48 -17.04 -11.94
N ILE A 147 5.18 -16.96 -13.25
CA ILE A 147 5.30 -15.71 -14.02
C ILE A 147 4.31 -14.66 -13.48
N ALA A 148 3.05 -15.04 -13.26
CA ALA A 148 2.04 -14.15 -12.70
C ALA A 148 2.43 -13.65 -11.30
N ALA A 149 2.98 -14.51 -10.44
CA ALA A 149 3.46 -14.14 -9.12
C ALA A 149 4.62 -13.12 -9.18
N ASP A 150 5.61 -13.33 -10.06
CA ASP A 150 6.72 -12.38 -10.26
C ASP A 150 6.20 -11.02 -10.78
N LEU A 151 5.27 -11.01 -11.75
CA LEU A 151 4.68 -9.77 -12.26
C LEU A 151 3.86 -9.02 -11.21
N ARG A 152 3.07 -9.75 -10.40
CA ARG A 152 2.29 -9.19 -9.29
C ARG A 152 3.18 -8.66 -8.18
N ALA A 153 4.32 -9.30 -7.92
CA ALA A 153 5.31 -8.81 -6.97
C ALA A 153 5.88 -7.45 -7.42
N VAL A 154 6.31 -7.32 -8.68
CA VAL A 154 6.77 -6.03 -9.22
C VAL A 154 5.65 -4.98 -9.21
N ALA A 155 4.41 -5.39 -9.51
CA ALA A 155 3.26 -4.49 -9.44
C ALA A 155 2.99 -3.96 -8.03
N ILE A 156 3.11 -4.80 -7.00
CA ILE A 156 3.02 -4.39 -5.60
C ILE A 156 4.04 -3.30 -5.28
N GLU A 157 5.28 -3.47 -5.70
CA GLU A 157 6.35 -2.49 -5.46
C GLU A 157 6.05 -1.12 -6.05
N ILE A 158 5.53 -1.11 -7.27
CA ILE A 158 5.12 0.12 -7.94
C ILE A 158 3.92 0.73 -7.20
N SER A 159 2.99 -0.09 -6.73
CA SER A 159 1.73 0.32 -6.10
C SER A 159 1.89 0.86 -4.68
N GLN A 160 2.94 0.44 -3.99
CA GLN A 160 3.32 0.97 -2.68
C GLN A 160 3.89 2.40 -2.79
N ARG A 161 4.35 2.84 -3.96
CA ARG A 161 4.90 4.18 -4.14
C ARG A 161 3.81 5.25 -4.10
N ARG A 162 4.07 6.32 -3.34
CA ARG A 162 3.11 7.40 -3.11
C ARG A 162 2.65 8.11 -4.38
N SER A 163 3.62 8.45 -5.23
CA SER A 163 3.40 9.07 -6.53
C SER A 163 2.53 8.21 -7.46
N PHE A 164 2.59 6.89 -7.30
CA PHE A 164 1.69 5.97 -8.00
C PHE A 164 0.25 6.13 -7.50
N GLN A 165 0.06 5.99 -6.20
CA GLN A 165 -1.26 6.09 -5.55
C GLN A 165 -1.97 7.41 -5.87
N ASN A 166 -1.27 8.53 -5.80
CA ASN A 166 -1.85 9.86 -6.06
C ASN A 166 -2.44 10.03 -7.46
N ARG A 167 -1.95 9.27 -8.44
CA ARG A 167 -2.34 9.42 -9.86
C ARG A 167 -3.17 8.26 -10.37
N TYR A 168 -3.33 7.21 -9.57
CA TYR A 168 -4.03 5.99 -9.94
C TYR A 168 -5.49 6.24 -10.31
N ALA A 169 -6.21 7.08 -9.57
CA ALA A 169 -7.58 7.48 -9.90
C ALA A 169 -7.72 8.06 -11.31
N SER A 170 -6.74 8.87 -11.76
CA SER A 170 -6.73 9.44 -13.12
C SER A 170 -6.54 8.35 -14.19
N ALA A 171 -5.78 7.30 -13.89
CA ALA A 171 -5.60 6.18 -14.81
C ALA A 171 -6.89 5.35 -14.95
N LEU A 172 -7.58 5.09 -13.84
CA LEU A 172 -8.88 4.41 -13.84
C LEU A 172 -9.94 5.20 -14.62
N GLN A 173 -10.03 6.51 -14.37
CA GLN A 173 -11.01 7.35 -15.06
C GLN A 173 -10.77 7.35 -16.58
N ALA A 174 -9.52 7.47 -17.02
CA ALA A 174 -9.18 7.41 -18.44
C ALA A 174 -9.62 6.09 -19.11
N ALA A 175 -9.53 4.96 -18.40
CA ALA A 175 -9.99 3.67 -18.89
C ALA A 175 -11.52 3.55 -18.96
N LEU A 176 -12.24 4.15 -17.99
CA LEU A 176 -13.71 4.23 -18.00
C LEU A 176 -14.23 5.10 -19.15
N ASP A 177 -13.56 6.23 -19.39
CA ASP A 177 -13.89 7.16 -20.46
C ASP A 177 -13.63 6.54 -21.83
N SER A 178 -12.61 5.67 -21.94
CA SER A 178 -12.36 4.90 -23.16
C SER A 178 -13.46 3.85 -23.40
N GLY A 179 -14.27 4.08 -24.44
CA GLY A 179 -15.32 3.15 -24.90
C GLY A 179 -16.74 3.45 -24.41
N SER A 180 -16.95 4.57 -23.68
CA SER A 180 -18.30 5.03 -23.36
C SER A 180 -18.91 5.73 -24.59
N GLY A 181 -19.69 4.99 -25.39
CA GLY A 181 -20.54 5.58 -26.43
C GLY A 181 -21.55 6.56 -25.82
N SER A 182 -21.98 7.57 -26.60
CA SER A 182 -22.72 8.78 -26.19
C SER A 182 -24.11 8.61 -25.50
N GLY A 183 -24.33 7.59 -24.68
CA GLY A 183 -25.62 7.33 -24.02
C GLY A 183 -25.59 6.68 -22.64
N LYS A 184 -24.42 6.35 -22.07
CA LYS A 184 -24.31 5.85 -20.69
C LYS A 184 -23.95 6.99 -19.73
N SER A 185 -24.51 6.98 -18.52
CA SER A 185 -24.16 7.93 -17.48
C SER A 185 -22.66 7.85 -17.16
N PRO A 186 -21.97 8.99 -16.98
CA PRO A 186 -20.53 8.99 -16.73
C PRO A 186 -20.24 8.34 -15.37
N ARG A 187 -19.59 7.18 -15.39
CA ARG A 187 -19.10 6.51 -14.17
C ARG A 187 -17.82 7.18 -13.71
N ARG A 188 -17.73 7.47 -12.41
CA ARG A 188 -16.53 8.04 -11.78
C ARG A 188 -15.77 6.98 -11.03
N ALA A 189 -14.46 6.95 -11.20
CA ALA A 189 -13.58 6.14 -10.36
C ALA A 189 -13.69 6.62 -8.89
N SER A 190 -13.98 5.70 -7.97
CA SER A 190 -14.15 5.99 -6.53
C SER A 190 -12.84 5.98 -5.74
N PHE A 191 -11.70 5.75 -6.40
CA PHE A 191 -10.42 5.58 -5.73
C PHE A 191 -9.96 6.84 -5.00
N VAL A 192 -9.66 6.69 -3.70
CA VAL A 192 -9.07 7.74 -2.85
C VAL A 192 -7.69 7.28 -2.41
N PRO A 193 -6.61 8.02 -2.71
CA PRO A 193 -5.28 7.66 -2.25
C PRO A 193 -5.21 7.69 -0.71
N PRO A 194 -4.27 6.94 -0.09
CA PRO A 194 -4.04 7.01 1.36
C PRO A 194 -3.65 8.44 1.80
N PRO A 195 -3.64 8.81 3.09
CA PRO A 195 -3.05 10.06 3.59
C PRO A 195 -1.54 10.12 3.36
N SER A 196 -0.93 11.30 3.47
CA SER A 196 0.51 11.49 3.24
C SER A 196 1.33 11.12 4.48
N TYR A 197 2.40 10.34 4.26
CA TYR A 197 3.41 10.02 5.27
C TYR A 197 4.41 11.17 5.45
N ASP A 198 3.94 12.36 5.79
CA ASP A 198 4.87 13.45 6.02
C ASP A 198 5.62 13.21 7.34
N THR A 199 6.95 13.06 7.24
CA THR A 199 7.82 12.99 8.41
C THR A 199 7.70 14.31 9.17
N PRO A 200 7.57 14.30 10.51
CA PRO A 200 7.54 15.55 11.26
C PRO A 200 8.83 16.35 10.98
N PRO A 201 8.73 17.69 10.83
CA PRO A 201 9.91 18.52 10.67
C PRO A 201 10.85 18.31 11.87
N SER A 202 12.13 18.07 11.57
CA SER A 202 13.17 17.89 12.57
C SER A 202 13.18 19.09 13.53
N PRO A 203 13.17 18.90 14.87
CA PRO A 203 13.23 20.01 15.80
C PRO A 203 14.57 20.73 15.60
N SER A 204 14.52 21.98 15.17
CA SER A 204 15.70 22.81 15.01
C SER A 204 16.40 22.97 16.37
N PRO A 205 17.75 22.94 16.44
CA PRO A 205 18.46 23.21 17.67
C PRO A 205 18.31 24.71 17.97
N SER A 206 17.44 25.05 18.92
CA SER A 206 17.43 26.38 19.51
C SER A 206 18.75 26.56 20.28
N HIS A 207 19.69 27.26 19.64
CA HIS A 207 20.85 27.82 20.29
C HIS A 207 20.40 28.70 21.47
N SER A 208 20.54 28.19 22.69
CA SER A 208 20.46 28.97 23.91
C SER A 208 21.73 29.82 24.01
N SER A 209 21.64 31.05 23.51
CA SER A 209 22.66 32.07 23.76
C SER A 209 22.65 32.43 25.25
N PHE A 210 23.65 31.92 25.94
CA PHE A 210 24.11 32.42 27.23
C PHE A 210 24.31 33.94 27.17
N MET A 211 23.64 34.68 28.04
CA MET A 211 24.13 35.97 28.52
C MET A 211 24.32 35.89 30.03
N ALA A 212 25.57 36.12 30.42
CA ALA A 212 26.03 36.24 31.79
C ALA A 212 25.97 37.70 32.24
N SER A 213 25.49 37.92 33.47
CA SER A 213 25.81 39.07 34.33
C SER A 213 25.17 38.81 35.71
N THR A 214 25.93 38.26 36.67
CA THR A 214 26.66 38.95 37.76
C THR A 214 25.77 39.47 38.92
N SER A 215 25.84 38.69 40.01
CA SER A 215 26.07 39.07 41.43
C SER A 215 25.13 40.04 42.17
N GLY A 216 24.58 39.57 43.29
CA GLY A 216 24.45 40.41 44.51
C GLY A 216 23.33 40.05 45.51
N SER A 217 23.76 39.53 46.67
CA SER A 217 23.17 39.74 48.02
C SER A 217 22.03 38.85 48.57
N SER A 218 22.36 38.25 49.71
CA SER A 218 21.55 37.53 50.70
C SER A 218 20.42 38.36 51.36
N GLY A 219 19.40 37.67 51.89
CA GLY A 219 18.42 38.27 52.81
C GLY A 219 17.36 37.28 53.30
N ARG A 220 17.16 37.22 54.61
CA ARG A 220 16.40 36.23 55.41
C ARG A 220 14.89 36.55 55.51
N ALA A 221 14.08 35.50 55.57
CA ALA A 221 12.78 35.29 56.25
C ALA A 221 11.89 36.47 56.71
N SER A 222 10.58 36.41 56.42
CA SER A 222 9.51 36.53 57.45
C SER A 222 8.12 36.09 56.93
N LEU A 223 7.30 35.58 57.86
CA LEU A 223 5.92 35.13 57.76
C LEU A 223 4.92 36.29 57.62
N GLU A 224 3.82 36.12 56.85
CA GLU A 224 2.48 36.59 57.23
C GLU A 224 1.37 36.02 56.30
N ILE A 225 0.22 35.69 56.90
CA ILE A 225 -1.03 35.18 56.27
C ILE A 225 -2.14 36.28 56.41
N PRO A 226 -3.39 36.09 55.93
CA PRO A 226 -4.12 36.82 54.86
C PRO A 226 -5.18 37.82 55.44
N PRO A 227 -6.24 38.39 54.77
CA PRO A 227 -7.38 37.77 54.02
C PRO A 227 -8.03 38.71 52.93
N PRO A 228 -9.37 38.76 52.64
CA PRO A 228 -10.25 37.84 51.89
C PRO A 228 -11.04 38.49 50.70
N VAL A 229 -11.86 37.65 50.03
CA VAL A 229 -12.83 37.89 48.90
C VAL A 229 -14.04 38.77 49.28
N PRO A 230 -14.77 39.40 48.32
CA PRO A 230 -16.22 39.12 48.17
C PRO A 230 -16.82 39.18 46.72
N PRO A 231 -18.14 38.87 46.52
CA PRO A 231 -18.76 38.29 45.30
C PRO A 231 -19.94 39.09 44.67
N ARG A 232 -20.54 38.62 43.54
CA ARG A 232 -22.00 38.69 43.15
C ARG A 232 -22.24 38.19 41.71
N ASN A 233 -23.04 37.15 41.41
CA ASN A 233 -24.52 36.96 41.35
C ASN A 233 -25.32 37.86 40.36
N ARG A 234 -25.80 37.21 39.25
CA ARG A 234 -27.11 37.20 38.47
C ARG A 234 -28.13 38.38 38.62
N PRO A 235 -29.21 38.58 37.77
CA PRO A 235 -29.88 37.70 36.78
C PRO A 235 -30.48 38.35 35.46
N SER A 236 -31.03 37.46 34.60
CA SER A 236 -32.21 37.42 33.69
C SER A 236 -33.06 38.65 33.22
N SER A 237 -33.45 38.64 31.93
CA SER A 237 -34.81 38.98 31.37
C SER A 237 -34.85 38.64 29.86
N ILE A 238 -35.63 37.69 29.32
CA ILE A 238 -37.07 37.71 28.93
C ILE A 238 -37.53 39.04 28.30
N SER A 239 -37.86 39.06 26.99
CA SER A 239 -39.18 39.48 26.53
C SER A 239 -39.45 39.17 25.04
N THR A 240 -40.73 38.91 24.81
CA THR A 240 -41.44 38.41 23.63
C THR A 240 -42.18 39.58 22.94
N HIS A 241 -42.52 39.46 21.64
CA HIS A 241 -43.83 39.79 21.00
C HIS A 241 -43.83 40.45 19.58
N LEU A 242 -44.49 39.74 18.64
CA LEU A 242 -45.58 40.14 17.70
C LEU A 242 -45.34 41.04 16.43
N ILE A 243 -45.06 40.44 15.25
CA ILE A 243 -45.94 40.10 14.05
C ILE A 243 -47.14 41.06 13.68
N PRO A 244 -47.64 41.27 12.40
CA PRO A 244 -47.11 41.58 11.03
C PRO A 244 -48.12 42.50 10.19
N PRO A 245 -48.51 42.34 8.87
CA PRO A 245 -47.93 41.94 7.54
C PRO A 245 -48.37 42.93 6.37
N PRO A 246 -48.62 42.58 5.07
CA PRO A 246 -48.17 41.52 4.12
C PRO A 246 -47.76 42.01 2.69
N SER A 247 -47.10 41.14 1.90
CA SER A 247 -47.29 40.83 0.45
C SER A 247 -46.09 40.03 -0.10
N ALA A 248 -46.12 39.09 -1.05
CA ALA A 248 -47.02 38.02 -1.47
C ALA A 248 -46.19 37.10 -2.41
N SER A 249 -46.43 35.77 -2.36
CA SER A 249 -46.10 34.72 -3.37
C SER A 249 -44.65 34.18 -3.50
N PRO A 250 -44.44 32.96 -4.06
CA PRO A 250 -45.19 31.71 -3.93
C PRO A 250 -44.32 30.49 -3.54
N SER A 251 -45.02 29.42 -3.18
CA SER A 251 -44.60 28.18 -2.55
C SER A 251 -43.73 27.24 -3.42
N MET A 252 -42.58 26.81 -2.89
CA MET A 252 -41.92 25.56 -3.24
C MET A 252 -41.89 24.69 -1.99
N THR A 253 -42.59 23.57 -2.05
CA THR A 253 -42.70 22.55 -1.00
C THR A 253 -41.34 21.92 -0.72
N SER A 254 -40.66 22.41 0.32
CA SER A 254 -39.50 21.74 0.92
C SER A 254 -39.99 20.60 1.82
N PHE A 255 -40.01 19.38 1.29
CA PHE A 255 -40.06 18.18 2.11
C PHE A 255 -38.79 18.12 2.98
N PRO A 256 -38.88 17.84 4.28
CA PRO A 256 -37.70 17.59 5.10
C PRO A 256 -37.03 16.31 4.58
N HIS A 257 -35.89 16.47 3.90
CA HIS A 257 -35.00 15.36 3.62
C HIS A 257 -34.42 14.88 4.94
N SER A 258 -34.94 13.74 5.42
CA SER A 258 -34.28 12.91 6.41
C SER A 258 -32.83 12.67 5.96
N PRO A 259 -31.82 12.90 6.82
CA PRO A 259 -30.45 12.56 6.48
C PRO A 259 -30.38 11.04 6.25
N SER A 260 -29.96 10.64 5.05
CA SER A 260 -29.63 9.25 4.76
C SER A 260 -28.60 8.76 5.79
N PRO A 261 -28.79 7.55 6.37
CA PRO A 261 -27.81 7.02 7.31
C PRO A 261 -26.50 6.80 6.56
N THR A 262 -25.44 7.44 7.03
CA THR A 262 -24.08 7.08 6.63
C THR A 262 -23.86 5.63 7.04
N ILE A 263 -23.64 4.73 6.07
CA ILE A 263 -23.44 3.27 6.23
C ILE A 263 -22.06 2.96 6.87
N LEU A 264 -21.61 3.77 7.84
CA LEU A 264 -20.40 3.56 8.60
C LEU A 264 -20.65 4.06 10.02
N ALA A 265 -21.21 3.20 10.87
CA ALA A 265 -20.90 3.30 12.29
C ALA A 265 -19.41 2.96 12.43
N PHE A 266 -18.57 3.99 12.51
CA PHE A 266 -17.10 3.87 12.63
C PHE A 266 -16.66 3.19 13.94
N ASP A 267 -17.62 2.92 14.83
CA ASP A 267 -17.45 2.39 16.18
C ASP A 267 -18.07 0.98 16.28
N SER A 268 -17.87 0.13 15.26
CA SER A 268 -18.17 -1.30 15.42
C SER A 268 -17.10 -1.92 16.32
N PRO A 269 -17.48 -2.65 17.39
CA PRO A 269 -16.51 -3.33 18.27
C PRO A 269 -15.52 -4.25 17.53
N ALA A 270 -15.91 -4.77 16.36
CA ALA A 270 -15.05 -5.60 15.52
C ALA A 270 -13.97 -4.79 14.79
N ILE A 271 -14.29 -3.57 14.33
CA ILE A 271 -13.32 -2.67 13.69
C ILE A 271 -12.25 -2.28 14.71
N GLU A 272 -12.67 -1.88 15.91
CA GLU A 272 -11.76 -1.52 17.00
C GLU A 272 -10.86 -2.69 17.38
N PHE A 273 -11.44 -3.89 17.53
CA PHE A 273 -10.70 -5.11 17.80
C PHE A 273 -9.59 -5.40 16.77
N ILE A 274 -9.91 -5.37 15.47
CA ILE A 274 -8.93 -5.64 14.42
C ILE A 274 -7.85 -4.56 14.45
N ARG A 275 -8.24 -3.30 14.66
CA ARG A 275 -7.31 -2.18 14.69
C ARG A 275 -6.36 -2.23 15.88
N GLU A 276 -6.86 -2.52 17.07
CA GLU A 276 -6.06 -2.70 18.29
C GLU A 276 -5.07 -3.86 18.13
N THR A 277 -5.53 -5.00 17.60
CA THR A 277 -4.71 -6.18 17.39
C THR A 277 -3.57 -5.90 16.41
N LEU A 278 -3.86 -5.26 15.27
CA LEU A 278 -2.85 -4.91 14.28
C LEU A 278 -1.89 -3.82 14.77
N TYR A 279 -2.37 -2.80 15.48
CA TYR A 279 -1.49 -1.74 15.98
C TYR A 279 -0.61 -2.19 17.15
N ALA A 280 -1.10 -3.07 18.02
CA ALA A 280 -0.28 -3.71 19.04
C ALA A 280 0.85 -4.53 18.39
N SER A 281 0.49 -5.40 17.44
CA SER A 281 1.48 -6.18 16.69
C SER A 281 2.49 -5.27 15.95
N LEU A 282 2.03 -4.18 15.34
CA LEU A 282 2.91 -3.24 14.63
C LEU A 282 3.92 -2.56 15.56
N ALA A 283 3.49 -2.17 16.77
CA ALA A 283 4.38 -1.64 17.80
C ALA A 283 5.46 -2.68 18.19
N ASP A 284 5.04 -3.93 18.43
CA ASP A 284 5.95 -5.03 18.74
C ASP A 284 6.97 -5.25 17.61
N GLN A 285 6.55 -5.23 16.34
CA GLN A 285 7.46 -5.43 15.20
C GLN A 285 8.51 -4.32 15.09
N LEU A 286 8.15 -3.05 15.33
CA LEU A 286 9.10 -1.95 15.32
C LEU A 286 10.11 -2.02 16.47
N GLU A 287 9.68 -2.56 17.61
CA GLU A 287 10.57 -2.84 18.74
C GLU A 287 11.53 -3.99 18.41
N LEU A 288 11.01 -5.11 17.92
CA LEU A 288 11.73 -6.35 17.65
C LEU A 288 12.66 -6.28 16.44
N MET A 289 12.42 -5.37 15.48
CA MET A 289 13.18 -5.28 14.22
C MET A 289 13.94 -3.96 14.06
N PRO A 290 15.21 -3.89 14.53
CA PRO A 290 16.04 -2.68 14.37
C PRO A 290 16.26 -2.26 12.91
N SER A 291 16.18 -3.21 11.97
CA SER A 291 16.34 -2.94 10.54
C SER A 291 15.19 -2.11 9.96
N LEU A 292 13.96 -2.26 10.47
CA LEU A 292 12.83 -1.40 10.10
C LEU A 292 13.04 0.06 10.52
N ARG A 293 13.70 0.30 11.67
CA ARG A 293 14.03 1.65 12.13
C ARG A 293 15.05 2.32 11.21
N LYS A 294 16.08 1.58 10.79
CA LYS A 294 17.05 2.06 9.77
C LYS A 294 16.38 2.27 8.41
N LEU A 295 15.39 1.45 8.08
CA LEU A 295 14.63 1.60 6.85
C LEU A 295 13.74 2.85 6.89
N LEU A 296 13.16 3.17 8.04
CA LEU A 296 12.31 4.35 8.23
C LEU A 296 13.06 5.66 7.94
N SER A 297 14.36 5.73 8.24
CA SER A 297 15.17 6.92 7.92
C SER A 297 15.60 6.99 6.45
N ARG A 298 15.74 5.85 5.77
CA ARG A 298 16.21 5.78 4.37
C ARG A 298 15.08 5.80 3.35
N ASP A 299 14.02 5.04 3.62
CA ASP A 299 12.83 4.87 2.78
C ASP A 299 11.59 4.69 3.69
N PRO A 300 10.96 5.80 4.12
CA PRO A 300 9.80 5.76 5.00
C PRO A 300 8.61 4.99 4.42
N THR A 301 8.43 5.04 3.10
CA THR A 301 7.31 4.36 2.43
C THR A 301 7.51 2.84 2.50
N ARG A 302 8.73 2.37 2.20
CA ARG A 302 9.06 0.96 2.38
C ARG A 302 8.88 0.52 3.82
N ALA A 303 9.45 1.27 4.76
CA ALA A 303 9.39 0.93 6.18
C ALA A 303 7.93 0.79 6.65
N TYR A 304 7.06 1.70 6.23
CA TYR A 304 5.62 1.62 6.49
C TYR A 304 5.03 0.27 6.01
N TYR A 305 5.19 -0.06 4.73
CA TYR A 305 4.59 -1.28 4.18
C TYR A 305 5.21 -2.55 4.77
N ALA A 306 6.52 -2.55 5.01
CA ALA A 306 7.19 -3.65 5.68
C ALA A 306 6.65 -3.86 7.10
N SER A 307 6.51 -2.79 7.90
CA SER A 307 5.94 -2.86 9.25
C SER A 307 4.52 -3.41 9.26
N VAL A 308 3.65 -2.94 8.35
CA VAL A 308 2.28 -3.45 8.25
C VAL A 308 2.26 -4.90 7.78
N ALA A 309 3.09 -5.27 6.82
CA ALA A 309 3.19 -6.64 6.34
C ALA A 309 3.70 -7.60 7.43
N PHE A 310 4.67 -7.16 8.24
CA PHE A 310 5.11 -7.91 9.41
C PHE A 310 4.02 -8.04 10.45
N ALA A 311 3.28 -6.97 10.76
CA ALA A 311 2.16 -7.04 11.69
C ALA A 311 1.06 -8.00 11.22
N ILE A 312 0.74 -8.01 9.91
CA ILE A 312 -0.18 -8.98 9.31
C ILE A 312 0.35 -10.40 9.48
N LEU A 313 1.59 -10.66 9.07
CA LEU A 313 2.21 -11.99 9.17
C LEU A 313 2.23 -12.47 10.62
N ASP A 314 2.51 -11.56 11.54
CA ASP A 314 2.60 -11.80 12.97
C ASP A 314 1.24 -12.18 13.59
N VAL A 315 0.21 -11.36 13.35
CA VAL A 315 -1.16 -11.70 13.74
C VAL A 315 -1.60 -13.01 13.08
N SER A 316 -1.29 -13.18 11.80
CA SER A 316 -1.69 -14.39 11.08
C SER A 316 -1.04 -15.67 11.62
N THR A 317 0.19 -15.57 12.14
CA THR A 317 0.92 -16.75 12.66
C THR A 317 0.62 -17.02 14.13
N ARG A 318 0.41 -15.97 14.94
CA ARG A 318 0.29 -16.10 16.40
C ARG A 318 -1.15 -16.02 16.94
N ALA A 319 -2.03 -15.31 16.26
CA ALA A 319 -3.36 -14.98 16.78
C ALA A 319 -4.51 -15.76 16.11
N ILE A 320 -4.24 -16.62 15.11
CA ILE A 320 -5.30 -17.41 14.45
C ILE A 320 -5.46 -18.77 15.12
N THR A 321 -6.66 -19.00 15.66
CA THR A 321 -7.05 -20.28 16.24
C THR A 321 -7.27 -21.36 15.16
N PRO A 322 -7.26 -22.66 15.50
CA PRO A 322 -7.58 -23.73 14.56
C PRO A 322 -8.97 -23.61 13.92
N GLU A 323 -9.91 -22.97 14.61
CA GLU A 323 -11.29 -22.73 14.15
C GLU A 323 -11.40 -21.53 13.18
N GLY A 324 -10.30 -20.80 12.98
CA GLY A 324 -10.27 -19.61 12.11
C GLY A 324 -10.75 -18.33 12.80
N GLU A 325 -10.77 -18.29 14.13
CA GLU A 325 -11.01 -17.08 14.92
C GLU A 325 -9.70 -16.30 15.08
N VAL A 326 -9.80 -14.98 15.26
CA VAL A 326 -8.64 -14.12 15.57
C VAL A 326 -8.67 -13.76 17.05
N GLU A 327 -7.58 -14.00 17.76
CA GLU A 327 -7.38 -13.65 19.17
C GLU A 327 -6.65 -12.29 19.30
N GLY A 328 -7.26 -11.35 20.01
CA GLY A 328 -6.76 -9.98 20.17
C GLY A 328 -5.95 -9.77 21.44
N VAL A 329 -5.56 -8.52 21.70
CA VAL A 329 -4.59 -8.08 22.73
C VAL A 329 -4.98 -8.37 24.19
N LEU A 330 -6.18 -8.91 24.45
CA LEU A 330 -6.71 -9.25 25.78
C LEU A 330 -7.34 -10.67 25.81
N GLY A 331 -6.95 -11.54 24.88
CA GLY A 331 -7.52 -12.89 24.75
C GLY A 331 -8.96 -12.93 24.23
N LYS A 332 -9.55 -11.76 23.91
CA LYS A 332 -10.84 -11.68 23.24
C LYS A 332 -10.71 -12.29 21.84
N ARG A 333 -11.72 -13.05 21.43
CA ARG A 333 -11.78 -13.65 20.10
C ARG A 333 -12.81 -12.94 19.23
N LEU A 334 -12.55 -12.92 17.94
CA LEU A 334 -13.47 -12.42 16.93
C LEU A 334 -13.67 -13.52 15.87
N ALA A 335 -14.92 -13.93 15.69
CA ALA A 335 -15.29 -14.86 14.63
C ALA A 335 -15.69 -14.12 13.34
N LEU A 336 -15.64 -14.81 12.20
CA LEU A 336 -16.03 -14.23 10.91
C LEU A 336 -17.50 -13.74 10.89
N SER A 337 -18.39 -14.41 11.62
CA SER A 337 -19.81 -14.04 11.76
C SER A 337 -20.02 -12.72 12.50
N GLU A 338 -19.08 -12.33 13.35
CA GLU A 338 -19.10 -11.09 14.12
C GLU A 338 -18.45 -9.93 13.35
N CYS A 339 -17.77 -10.23 12.24
CA CYS A 339 -17.11 -9.26 11.40
C CYS A 339 -18.13 -8.55 10.48
N PRO A 340 -18.17 -7.19 10.48
CA PRO A 340 -19.04 -6.42 9.61
C PRO A 340 -18.85 -6.81 8.12
N PRO A 341 -19.92 -6.87 7.31
CA PRO A 341 -19.83 -7.33 5.92
C PRO A 341 -18.70 -6.69 5.09
N PRO A 342 -18.42 -5.36 5.19
CA PRO A 342 -17.33 -4.74 4.44
C PRO A 342 -15.93 -5.22 4.82
N LEU A 343 -15.74 -5.76 6.03
CA LEU A 343 -14.44 -6.25 6.53
C LEU A 343 -14.27 -7.75 6.42
N GLN A 344 -15.32 -8.50 6.12
CA GLN A 344 -15.23 -9.95 5.98
C GLN A 344 -14.19 -10.41 4.94
N PRO A 345 -14.03 -9.74 3.76
CA PRO A 345 -12.97 -10.13 2.83
C PRO A 345 -11.57 -10.00 3.42
N PHE A 346 -11.30 -8.92 4.15
CA PHE A 346 -10.04 -8.71 4.85
C PHE A 346 -9.82 -9.80 5.90
N PHE A 347 -10.85 -10.10 6.70
CA PHE A 347 -10.78 -11.11 7.76
C PHE A 347 -10.50 -12.51 7.18
N ARG A 348 -11.21 -12.90 6.11
CA ARG A 348 -10.99 -14.19 5.43
C ARG A 348 -9.57 -14.31 4.90
N GLU A 349 -9.03 -13.25 4.31
CA GLU A 349 -7.67 -13.26 3.78
C GLU A 349 -6.63 -13.33 4.91
N LEU A 350 -6.83 -12.59 6.01
CA LEU A 350 -5.97 -12.69 7.20
C LEU A 350 -5.93 -14.12 7.74
N VAL A 351 -7.09 -14.77 7.85
CA VAL A 351 -7.22 -16.18 8.25
C VAL A 351 -6.54 -17.12 7.27
N GLY A 352 -6.76 -16.90 5.96
CA GLY A 352 -6.15 -17.67 4.88
C GLY A 352 -4.62 -17.58 4.86
N ILE A 353 -4.05 -16.41 5.15
CA ILE A 353 -2.61 -16.21 5.32
C ILE A 353 -2.10 -17.02 6.51
N GLY A 354 -2.82 -17.05 7.63
CA GLY A 354 -2.43 -17.83 8.80
C GLY A 354 -2.39 -19.33 8.56
N HIS A 355 -3.42 -19.87 7.90
CA HIS A 355 -3.42 -21.28 7.50
C HIS A 355 -2.27 -21.60 6.54
N GLN A 356 -2.02 -20.75 5.54
CA GLN A 356 -0.89 -20.94 4.65
C GLN A 356 0.46 -20.84 5.38
N ALA A 357 0.60 -19.94 6.34
CA ALA A 357 1.83 -19.79 7.13
C ALA A 357 2.15 -21.08 7.91
N LYS A 358 1.15 -21.65 8.59
CA LYS A 358 1.28 -22.92 9.32
C LYS A 358 1.70 -24.07 8.39
N LEU A 359 1.05 -24.20 7.23
CA LEU A 359 1.41 -25.20 6.24
C LEU A 359 2.85 -25.04 5.72
N VAL A 360 3.29 -23.80 5.47
CA VAL A 360 4.65 -23.52 5.02
C VAL A 360 5.67 -23.91 6.10
N GLU A 361 5.40 -23.58 7.36
CA GLU A 361 6.24 -23.93 8.50
C GLU A 361 6.31 -25.43 8.74
N GLU A 362 5.17 -26.14 8.70
CA GLU A 362 5.10 -27.60 8.82
C GLU A 362 5.90 -28.29 7.72
N GLU A 363 5.69 -27.91 6.46
CA GLU A 363 6.45 -28.44 5.32
C GLU A 363 7.95 -28.15 5.45
N ASP A 364 8.35 -26.96 5.92
CA ASP A 364 9.77 -26.61 6.14
C ASP A 364 10.38 -27.45 7.26
N ASN A 365 9.67 -27.63 8.38
CA ASN A 365 10.07 -28.47 9.51
C ASN A 365 10.24 -29.92 9.09
N GLU A 366 9.27 -30.49 8.36
CA GLU A 366 9.37 -31.85 7.83
C GLU A 366 10.57 -32.02 6.89
N ASN A 367 10.77 -31.08 5.98
CA ASN A 367 11.89 -31.13 5.04
C ASN A 367 13.23 -30.99 5.75
N ALA A 368 13.31 -30.14 6.78
CA ALA A 368 14.49 -30.00 7.61
C ALA A 368 14.81 -31.31 8.36
N ILE A 369 13.83 -31.94 9.01
CA ILE A 369 13.98 -33.24 9.68
C ILE A 369 14.45 -34.33 8.68
N LYS A 370 13.87 -34.37 7.47
CA LYS A 370 14.25 -35.31 6.40
C LYS A 370 15.69 -35.09 5.89
N LEU A 371 16.22 -33.86 5.92
CA LEU A 371 17.59 -33.56 5.50
C LEU A 371 18.59 -33.83 6.62
N VAL A 372 18.27 -33.43 7.84
CA VAL A 372 19.10 -33.67 9.03
C VAL A 372 19.28 -35.17 9.27
N SER A 373 18.21 -35.97 9.12
CA SER A 373 18.30 -37.44 9.22
C SER A 373 19.19 -38.09 8.15
N LYS A 374 19.44 -37.39 7.03
CA LYS A 374 20.38 -37.79 5.97
C LYS A 374 21.77 -37.17 6.13
N GLY A 375 22.07 -36.52 7.27
CA GLY A 375 23.34 -35.83 7.52
C GLY A 375 23.56 -34.58 6.65
N LYS A 376 22.49 -33.99 6.10
CA LYS A 376 22.55 -32.78 5.28
C LYS A 376 22.07 -31.57 6.08
N ALA A 377 22.72 -30.42 5.88
CA ALA A 377 22.24 -29.17 6.46
C ALA A 377 20.89 -28.76 5.82
N PRO A 378 19.89 -28.36 6.63
CA PRO A 378 18.64 -27.85 6.10
C PRO A 378 18.87 -26.50 5.41
N PRO A 379 18.16 -26.20 4.31
CA PRO A 379 18.20 -24.88 3.71
C PRO A 379 17.55 -23.84 4.63
N ALA A 380 17.77 -22.56 4.35
CA ALA A 380 17.00 -21.48 4.96
C ALA A 380 15.49 -21.70 4.77
N ALA A 381 14.71 -21.41 5.81
CA ALA A 381 13.26 -21.61 5.77
C ALA A 381 12.61 -20.65 4.74
N ARG A 382 11.55 -21.09 4.08
CA ARG A 382 10.76 -20.24 3.18
C ARG A 382 10.19 -19.04 3.91
N MET A 383 9.87 -19.18 5.20
CA MET A 383 9.40 -18.05 6.01
C MET A 383 10.47 -16.95 6.15
N GLU A 384 11.75 -17.30 6.30
CA GLU A 384 12.83 -16.30 6.34
C GLU A 384 12.94 -15.53 5.02
N ARG A 385 12.77 -16.25 3.91
CA ARG A 385 12.69 -15.67 2.57
C ARG A 385 11.51 -14.71 2.42
N VAL A 386 10.32 -15.10 2.88
CA VAL A 386 9.13 -14.23 2.88
C VAL A 386 9.42 -12.97 3.68
N LYS A 387 9.97 -13.09 4.90
CA LYS A 387 10.35 -11.94 5.73
C LYS A 387 11.31 -10.99 5.00
N ARG A 388 12.33 -11.53 4.31
CA ARG A 388 13.26 -10.72 3.49
C ARG A 388 12.56 -10.01 2.33
N MET A 389 11.62 -10.65 1.66
CA MET A 389 10.84 -10.03 0.58
C MET A 389 9.91 -8.93 1.11
N LEU A 390 9.31 -9.09 2.29
CA LEU A 390 8.48 -8.07 2.92
C LEU A 390 9.31 -6.84 3.34
N GLU A 391 10.53 -7.05 3.83
CA GLU A 391 11.41 -5.98 4.30
C GLU A 391 12.08 -5.21 3.16
N CYS A 392 12.70 -5.93 2.23
CA CYS A 392 13.58 -5.34 1.23
C CYS A 392 12.94 -5.20 -0.15
N GLY A 393 11.78 -5.83 -0.35
CA GLY A 393 11.08 -5.90 -1.63
C GLY A 393 11.51 -7.08 -2.51
N VAL A 394 10.85 -7.22 -3.66
CA VAL A 394 11.13 -8.31 -4.61
C VAL A 394 12.49 -8.18 -5.28
N GLY A 395 13.15 -9.30 -5.53
CA GLY A 395 14.43 -9.38 -6.26
C GLY A 395 15.68 -9.30 -5.37
N VAL A 396 15.54 -8.98 -4.08
CA VAL A 396 16.65 -8.84 -3.13
C VAL A 396 17.43 -10.14 -2.93
N GLU A 397 16.74 -11.28 -2.92
CA GLU A 397 17.40 -12.57 -2.76
C GLU A 397 18.30 -12.95 -3.93
N ARG A 398 18.05 -12.36 -5.12
CA ARG A 398 18.84 -12.63 -6.32
C ARG A 398 20.20 -11.93 -6.29
N GLU A 399 20.40 -10.96 -5.39
CA GLU A 399 21.67 -10.26 -5.20
C GLU A 399 22.62 -11.00 -4.25
N ALA A 400 22.08 -11.90 -3.40
CA ALA A 400 22.86 -12.67 -2.42
C ALA A 400 23.54 -13.93 -2.99
N GLY A 401 23.46 -14.17 -4.31
CA GLY A 401 24.26 -15.17 -5.01
C GLY A 401 23.91 -16.65 -4.79
N ASP A 402 22.90 -16.98 -4.00
CA ASP A 402 22.63 -18.37 -3.59
C ASP A 402 21.38 -19.01 -4.22
N ASN A 403 21.64 -20.06 -5.00
CA ASN A 403 20.77 -21.15 -5.49
C ASN A 403 19.76 -20.93 -6.65
N PRO A 404 19.95 -21.59 -7.81
CA PRO A 404 19.08 -21.53 -8.98
C PRO A 404 17.89 -22.52 -8.92
N ARG A 405 17.16 -22.59 -7.79
CA ARG A 405 15.97 -23.45 -7.68
C ARG A 405 14.67 -22.65 -7.89
N ALA A 406 14.42 -22.35 -9.16
CA ALA A 406 13.25 -21.64 -9.67
C ALA A 406 11.88 -22.21 -9.23
N SER A 407 11.79 -23.48 -8.84
CA SER A 407 10.52 -24.12 -8.47
C SER A 407 10.04 -23.79 -7.03
N VAL A 408 10.95 -23.41 -6.12
CA VAL A 408 10.60 -22.96 -4.76
C VAL A 408 10.43 -21.44 -4.69
N GLU A 409 10.99 -20.71 -5.67
CA GLU A 409 10.90 -19.25 -5.78
C GLU A 409 9.43 -18.78 -5.86
N GLY A 410 8.61 -19.43 -6.69
CA GLY A 410 7.22 -18.99 -6.92
C GLY A 410 6.34 -19.00 -5.67
N ARG A 411 6.44 -20.03 -4.81
CA ARG A 411 5.57 -20.16 -3.64
C ARG A 411 5.82 -19.09 -2.57
N ALA A 412 7.08 -18.74 -2.34
CA ALA A 412 7.42 -17.70 -1.37
C ALA A 412 7.04 -16.30 -1.89
N VAL A 413 7.26 -16.04 -3.19
CA VAL A 413 6.82 -14.80 -3.85
C VAL A 413 5.31 -14.67 -3.77
N GLU A 414 4.56 -15.71 -4.14
CA GLU A 414 3.11 -15.73 -4.06
C GLU A 414 2.60 -15.48 -2.64
N PHE A 415 3.19 -16.13 -1.64
CA PHE A 415 2.80 -15.91 -0.25
C PHE A 415 3.11 -14.49 0.23
N SER A 416 4.27 -13.94 -0.14
CA SER A 416 4.61 -12.54 0.14
C SER A 416 3.65 -11.55 -0.56
N ASN A 417 3.19 -11.89 -1.78
CA ASN A 417 2.23 -11.08 -2.52
C ASN A 417 0.87 -11.03 -1.82
N ARG A 418 0.42 -12.15 -1.22
CA ARG A 418 -0.82 -12.19 -0.43
C ARG A 418 -0.75 -11.24 0.76
N ILE A 419 0.34 -11.29 1.52
CA ILE A 419 0.56 -10.42 2.70
C ILE A 419 0.64 -8.95 2.27
N ASN A 420 1.45 -8.63 1.26
CA ASN A 420 1.59 -7.26 0.76
C ASN A 420 0.30 -6.74 0.10
N GLY A 421 -0.47 -7.61 -0.56
CA GLY A 421 -1.77 -7.27 -1.13
C GLY A 421 -2.79 -6.94 -0.04
N LEU A 422 -2.80 -7.72 1.05
CA LEU A 422 -3.62 -7.42 2.22
C LEU A 422 -3.19 -6.09 2.87
N ALA A 423 -1.89 -5.82 2.99
CA ALA A 423 -1.36 -4.55 3.47
C ALA A 423 -1.79 -3.34 2.60
N LEU A 424 -1.80 -3.50 1.27
CA LEU A 424 -2.32 -2.48 0.36
C LEU A 424 -3.83 -2.27 0.55
N SER A 425 -4.59 -3.36 0.72
CA SER A 425 -6.04 -3.29 0.92
C SER A 425 -6.44 -2.54 2.20
N LEU A 426 -5.62 -2.61 3.26
CA LEU A 426 -5.86 -1.87 4.51
C LEU A 426 -5.96 -0.37 4.28
N THR A 427 -5.19 0.16 3.34
CA THR A 427 -5.18 1.60 3.02
C THR A 427 -6.49 2.07 2.35
N LYS A 428 -7.26 1.15 1.77
CA LYS A 428 -8.59 1.43 1.20
C LYS A 428 -9.67 1.53 2.28
N LEU A 429 -9.47 0.88 3.43
CA LEU A 429 -10.42 0.89 4.53
C LEU A 429 -10.34 2.20 5.30
N LYS A 430 -11.41 3.00 5.22
CA LYS A 430 -11.45 4.33 5.86
C LYS A 430 -11.09 4.27 7.35
N ALA A 431 -11.56 3.25 8.08
CA ALA A 431 -11.29 3.06 9.50
C ALA A 431 -9.78 2.93 9.85
N PHE A 432 -8.97 2.40 8.93
CA PHE A 432 -7.52 2.29 9.09
C PHE A 432 -6.82 3.54 8.57
N ARG A 433 -7.28 4.01 7.42
CA ARG A 433 -6.73 5.19 6.74
C ARG A 433 -6.70 6.43 7.63
N ASP A 434 -7.77 6.72 8.35
CA ASP A 434 -7.90 7.97 9.10
C ASP A 434 -6.98 8.04 10.35
N ARG A 435 -6.47 6.91 10.85
CA ARG A 435 -5.57 6.85 12.02
C ARG A 435 -4.13 6.47 11.71
N GLN A 436 -3.85 6.11 10.46
CA GLN A 436 -2.57 5.61 9.98
C GLN A 436 -1.41 6.57 10.27
N ASP A 437 -1.58 7.87 9.96
CA ASP A 437 -0.55 8.89 10.16
C ASP A 437 -0.23 9.09 11.64
N GLN A 438 -1.25 9.04 12.50
CA GLN A 438 -1.08 9.23 13.94
C GLN A 438 -0.28 8.09 14.55
N VAL A 439 -0.63 6.84 14.20
CA VAL A 439 0.04 5.65 14.70
C VAL A 439 1.51 5.64 14.29
N PHE A 440 1.79 5.87 13.01
CA PHE A 440 3.18 5.89 12.54
C PHE A 440 3.98 7.07 13.08
N LYS A 441 3.37 8.24 13.28
CA LYS A 441 4.05 9.37 13.92
C LYS A 441 4.42 9.08 15.37
N VAL A 442 3.53 8.43 16.13
CA VAL A 442 3.81 8.01 17.51
C VAL A 442 4.94 6.98 17.53
N LEU A 443 4.85 5.95 16.69
CA LEU A 443 5.82 4.86 16.66
C LEU A 443 7.19 5.29 16.13
N ALA A 444 7.22 6.20 15.16
CA ALA A 444 8.46 6.84 14.71
C ALA A 444 9.13 7.63 15.84
N GLY A 445 8.36 8.27 16.73
CA GLY A 445 8.89 8.97 17.90
C GLY A 445 9.46 8.04 18.97
N VAL A 446 8.88 6.85 19.16
CA VAL A 446 9.35 5.84 20.13
C VAL A 446 10.66 5.18 19.65
N GLY A 447 10.86 5.03 18.35
CA GLY A 447 12.03 4.36 17.77
C GLY A 447 13.34 5.16 17.74
N VAL A 448 13.34 6.44 18.15
CA VAL A 448 14.51 7.35 18.14
C VAL A 448 15.28 7.35 19.48
N SER A 449 14.78 6.62 20.49
CA SER A 449 15.42 6.51 21.82
C SER A 449 16.49 5.44 21.88
#